data_AF-A0A1A8FXL6-F1
#
_entry.id   AF-A0A1A8FXL6-F1
#
_cell.length_a   1.000
_cell.length_b   1.000
_cell.length_c   1.000
_cell.angle_alpha   90.00
_cell.angle_beta   90.00
_cell.angle_gamma   90.00
#
_symmetry.space_group_name_H-M   'P 1'
#
loop_
_entity.id
_entity.type
_entity.pdbx_description
1 polymer ?
#
loop_
_entity_poly.entity_id
_entity_poly.type
_entity_poly.pdbx_seq_one_letter_code
_entity_poly.pdbx_strand_id
1 'polypeptide(L)'
;DTGFIQYMDSGIWHLAIYNDGKETETVSFLTTAVDSIDDCPSNCFGNGDCVAGTCHCFLGFKGPDCGRAACPVLCSGNGQYLKGRCMCHSGWKGSECDVPTNQCIDITCSGHGTCIVGTCICNPGYKGENCEEVDCLDPTCSGRGVCVQGECH
;
A
#
# COMPACT_ATOMS: atom_id res chain seq x y z
N ASP A 1 1.77 14.90 31.37
CA ASP A 1 3.14 14.64 30.90
C ASP A 1 3.16 13.67 29.73
N THR A 2 3.12 14.21 28.52
CA THR A 2 3.40 13.48 27.29
C THR A 2 4.86 13.77 26.92
N GLY A 3 5.74 12.78 27.08
CA GLY A 3 7.14 12.87 26.67
C GLY A 3 7.43 11.95 25.49
N PHE A 4 8.38 12.32 24.65
CA PHE A 4 8.96 11.44 23.63
C PHE A 4 10.48 11.39 23.82
N ILE A 5 11.07 10.23 23.57
CA ILE A 5 12.51 10.03 23.59
C ILE A 5 12.94 9.79 22.14
N GLN A 6 13.88 10.59 21.65
CA GLN A 6 14.45 10.44 20.31
C GLN A 6 15.96 10.27 20.45
N TYR A 7 16.47 9.15 19.93
CA TYR A 7 17.91 8.94 19.77
C TYR A 7 18.37 9.65 18.51
N MET A 8 19.54 10.26 18.60
CA MET A 8 20.12 11.12 17.59
C MET A 8 21.49 10.56 17.22
N ASP A 9 21.72 10.29 15.93
CA ASP A 9 23.01 9.89 15.40
C ASP A 9 24.13 10.89 15.76
N SER A 10 25.40 10.49 15.63
CA SER A 10 26.52 11.42 15.84
C SER A 10 26.47 12.55 14.81
N GLY A 11 26.46 13.80 15.26
CA GLY A 11 26.42 14.95 14.35
C GLY A 11 26.05 16.26 15.02
N ILE A 12 25.89 17.30 14.21
CA ILE A 12 25.41 18.61 14.66
C ILE A 12 23.89 18.60 14.57
N TRP A 13 23.24 18.77 15.73
CA TRP A 13 21.79 18.81 15.84
C TRP A 13 21.28 20.22 16.04
N HIS A 14 20.18 20.54 15.37
CA HIS A 14 19.46 21.79 15.52
C HIS A 14 18.03 21.46 15.96
N LEU A 15 17.63 21.92 17.14
CA LEU A 15 16.29 21.70 17.71
C LEU A 15 15.52 23.02 17.73
N ALA A 16 14.28 23.01 17.24
CA ALA A 16 13.36 24.14 17.29
C ALA A 16 12.03 23.67 17.89
N ILE A 17 11.56 24.39 18.92
CA ILE A 17 10.28 24.13 19.57
C ILE A 17 9.45 25.41 19.40
N TYR A 18 8.24 25.24 18.92
CA TYR A 18 7.29 26.34 18.75
C TYR A 18 5.99 25.99 19.42
N ASN A 19 5.42 26.96 20.13
CA ASN A 19 4.10 26.85 20.73
C ASN A 19 3.11 27.63 19.85
N ASP A 20 2.22 26.91 19.19
CA ASP A 20 1.14 27.46 18.35
C ASP A 20 -0.15 27.70 19.15
N GLY A 21 -0.13 27.42 20.45
CA GLY A 21 -1.21 27.67 21.40
C GLY A 21 -1.34 29.13 21.83
N LYS A 22 -2.46 29.44 22.49
CA LYS A 22 -2.73 30.76 23.09
C LYS A 22 -2.12 30.93 24.48
N GLU A 23 -1.75 29.84 25.13
CA GLU A 23 -1.26 29.81 26.50
C GLU A 23 0.23 29.42 26.53
N THR A 24 0.93 29.90 27.55
CA THR A 24 2.34 29.57 27.78
C THR A 24 2.48 28.15 28.32
N GLU A 25 3.20 27.32 27.58
CA GLU A 25 3.52 25.95 27.97
C GLU A 25 4.97 25.86 28.49
N THR A 26 5.16 25.11 29.58
CA THR A 26 6.51 24.83 30.10
C THR A 26 7.06 23.58 29.44
N VAL A 27 8.23 23.69 28.82
CA VAL A 27 8.92 22.57 28.19
C VAL A 27 10.26 22.35 28.86
N SER A 28 10.56 21.10 29.21
CA SER A 28 11.87 20.67 29.69
C SER A 28 12.46 19.64 28.74
N PHE A 29 13.77 19.70 28.53
CA PHE A 29 14.52 18.69 27.79
C PHE A 29 15.67 18.19 28.66
N LEU A 30 15.98 16.91 28.53
CA LEU A 30 17.12 16.26 29.16
C LEU A 30 17.95 15.62 28.06
N THR A 31 19.24 15.94 27.99
CA THR A 31 20.18 15.37 27.03
C THR A 31 21.23 14.57 27.79
N THR A 32 21.42 13.31 27.42
CA THR A 32 22.45 12.45 27.98
C THR A 32 23.31 11.92 26.84
N ALA A 33 24.63 12.09 26.94
CA ALA A 33 25.56 11.44 26.04
C ALA A 33 25.55 9.94 26.33
N VAL A 34 25.29 9.13 25.30
CA VAL A 34 25.25 7.68 25.42
C VAL A 34 26.54 7.15 24.80
N ASP A 35 27.47 6.70 25.65
CA ASP A 35 28.81 6.26 25.22
C ASP A 35 28.81 4.90 24.52
N SER A 36 27.84 4.04 24.83
CA SER A 36 27.42 2.91 23.98
C SER A 36 26.03 2.42 24.41
N ILE A 37 25.10 2.32 23.46
CA ILE A 37 24.02 1.33 23.52
C ILE A 37 24.47 0.26 22.53
N ASP A 38 25.28 -0.68 22.99
CA ASP A 38 25.64 -1.84 22.17
C ASP A 38 24.46 -2.81 22.03
N ASP A 39 23.43 -2.68 22.88
CA ASP A 39 22.24 -3.50 22.84
C ASP A 39 21.05 -2.73 22.28
N CYS A 40 20.71 -3.04 21.03
CA CYS A 40 19.42 -2.62 20.48
C CYS A 40 18.26 -3.23 21.26
N PRO A 41 17.17 -2.47 21.48
CA PRO A 41 16.01 -2.95 22.21
C PRO A 41 15.45 -4.21 21.54
N SER A 42 15.38 -5.30 22.31
CA SER A 42 14.95 -6.64 21.84
C SER A 42 15.70 -7.14 20.58
N ASN A 43 16.95 -6.71 20.36
CA ASN A 43 17.72 -6.98 19.14
C ASN A 43 16.93 -6.68 17.85
N CYS A 44 16.19 -5.56 17.85
CA CYS A 44 15.32 -5.14 16.76
C CYS A 44 14.26 -6.18 16.35
N PHE A 45 13.95 -7.14 17.24
CA PHE A 45 13.12 -8.32 16.95
C PHE A 45 13.56 -9.09 15.68
N GLY A 46 14.81 -8.91 15.22
CA GLY A 46 15.30 -9.43 13.93
C GLY A 46 14.71 -8.75 12.69
N ASN A 47 13.96 -7.66 12.86
CA ASN A 47 13.23 -6.94 11.82
C ASN A 47 13.90 -5.61 11.44
N GLY A 48 15.19 -5.46 11.71
CA GLY A 48 15.95 -4.25 11.38
C GLY A 48 17.43 -4.41 11.67
N ASP A 49 18.21 -3.47 11.16
CA ASP A 49 19.64 -3.37 11.44
C ASP A 49 19.86 -2.59 12.74
N CYS A 50 20.65 -3.16 13.65
CA CYS A 50 21.08 -2.48 14.86
C CYS A 50 22.30 -1.59 14.56
N VAL A 51 22.14 -0.27 14.67
CA VAL A 51 23.23 0.68 14.47
C VAL A 51 23.26 1.64 15.65
N ALA A 52 24.37 1.63 16.39
CA ALA A 52 24.59 2.48 17.56
C ALA A 52 23.41 2.46 18.57
N GLY A 53 22.82 1.28 18.78
CA GLY A 53 21.73 1.10 19.74
C GLY A 53 20.34 1.50 19.24
N THR A 54 20.24 1.91 17.98
CA THR A 54 18.97 2.23 17.32
C THR A 54 18.64 1.17 16.29
N CYS A 55 17.37 0.78 16.24
CA CYS A 55 16.88 -0.16 15.25
C CYS A 55 16.45 0.55 13.97
N HIS A 56 17.14 0.28 12.87
CA HIS A 56 16.75 0.68 11.53
C HIS A 56 15.86 -0.40 10.93
N CYS A 57 14.54 -0.25 11.09
CA CYS A 57 13.59 -1.28 10.70
C CYS A 57 13.59 -1.57 9.20
N PHE A 58 13.54 -2.85 8.86
CA PHE A 58 13.24 -3.32 7.52
C PHE A 58 11.82 -2.90 7.12
N LEU A 59 11.56 -2.88 5.81
CA LEU A 59 10.24 -2.57 5.26
C LEU A 59 9.16 -3.45 5.91
N GLY A 60 8.06 -2.83 6.31
CA GLY A 60 6.96 -3.52 6.98
C GLY A 60 7.06 -3.55 8.51
N PHE A 61 8.10 -2.97 9.11
CA PHE A 61 8.27 -2.89 10.57
C PHE A 61 8.51 -1.46 11.04
N LYS A 62 8.06 -1.16 12.26
CA LYS A 62 8.19 0.16 12.89
C LYS A 62 8.31 0.05 14.41
N GLY A 63 8.59 1.19 15.03
CA GLY A 63 8.79 1.29 16.47
C GLY A 63 10.26 1.22 16.86
N PRO A 64 10.58 1.52 18.12
CA PRO A 64 11.96 1.64 18.60
C PRO A 64 12.75 0.32 18.52
N ASP A 65 12.05 -0.81 18.47
CA ASP A 65 12.58 -2.17 18.43
C ASP A 65 12.15 -2.96 17.18
N CYS A 66 11.48 -2.33 16.22
CA CYS A 66 10.90 -3.00 15.04
C CYS A 66 9.95 -4.18 15.36
N GLY A 67 9.43 -4.27 16.59
CA GLY A 67 8.50 -5.32 17.01
C GLY A 67 7.08 -5.10 16.51
N ARG A 68 6.78 -3.90 16.02
CA ARG A 68 5.46 -3.58 15.47
C ARG A 68 5.52 -3.68 13.96
N ALA A 69 4.57 -4.40 13.37
CA ALA A 69 4.33 -4.25 11.95
C ALA A 69 4.04 -2.76 11.65
N ALA A 70 4.83 -2.17 10.77
CA ALA A 70 4.32 -1.03 10.01
C ALA A 70 3.07 -1.57 9.31
N CYS A 71 1.95 -0.85 9.43
CA CYS A 71 0.63 -1.31 9.00
C CYS A 71 0.70 -2.13 7.70
N PRO A 72 -0.09 -3.23 7.56
CA PRO A 72 0.00 -4.15 6.43
C PRO A 72 0.18 -3.36 5.16
N VAL A 73 1.19 -3.68 4.34
CA VAL A 73 1.66 -2.85 3.23
C VAL A 73 0.45 -2.37 2.42
N LEU A 74 -0.03 -1.16 2.74
CA LEU A 74 -1.28 -0.67 2.19
C LEU A 74 -1.02 -0.42 0.72
N CYS A 75 -1.95 -0.81 -0.14
CA CYS A 75 -1.78 -0.65 -1.59
C CYS A 75 -0.57 -1.42 -2.12
N SER A 76 -0.20 -2.53 -1.48
CA SER A 76 0.91 -3.41 -1.87
C SER A 76 2.26 -2.71 -2.07
N GLY A 77 2.43 -1.51 -1.50
CA GLY A 77 3.62 -0.69 -1.63
C GLY A 77 3.68 0.08 -2.96
N ASN A 78 2.66 -0.09 -3.80
CA ASN A 78 2.53 0.48 -5.14
C ASN A 78 1.47 1.57 -5.18
N GLY A 79 1.14 2.19 -4.06
CA GLY A 79 0.17 3.27 -4.01
C GLY A 79 0.13 4.02 -2.69
N GLN A 80 -0.61 5.11 -2.70
CA GLN A 80 -0.89 5.93 -1.52
C GLN A 80 -2.30 5.65 -1.02
N TYR A 81 -2.44 5.31 0.26
CA TYR A 81 -3.77 5.15 0.86
C TYR A 81 -4.37 6.50 1.23
N LEU A 82 -5.48 6.87 0.60
CA LEU A 82 -6.14 8.16 0.82
C LEU A 82 -7.66 7.97 0.86
N LYS A 83 -8.31 8.50 1.91
CA LYS A 83 -9.79 8.49 2.07
C LYS A 83 -10.43 7.10 1.91
N GLY A 84 -9.81 6.05 2.44
CA GLY A 84 -10.38 4.70 2.42
C GLY A 84 -10.07 3.86 1.19
N ARG A 85 -9.23 4.34 0.26
CA ARG A 85 -8.85 3.62 -0.97
C ARG A 85 -7.38 3.80 -1.33
N CYS A 86 -6.87 2.89 -2.16
CA CYS A 86 -5.54 2.99 -2.72
C CYS A 86 -5.49 3.82 -4.01
N MET A 87 -4.56 4.78 -4.04
CA MET A 87 -4.20 5.57 -5.21
C MET A 87 -2.90 5.00 -5.78
N CYS A 88 -3.03 4.19 -6.82
CA CYS A 88 -1.88 3.45 -7.37
C CYS A 88 -0.87 4.37 -8.05
N HIS A 89 0.40 4.04 -7.87
CA HIS A 89 1.50 4.58 -8.65
C HIS A 89 1.38 4.15 -10.11
N SER A 90 2.00 4.93 -10.99
CA SER A 90 2.04 4.64 -12.43
C SER A 90 2.52 3.21 -12.68
N GLY A 91 1.78 2.46 -13.50
CA GLY A 91 2.08 1.07 -13.81
C GLY A 91 1.31 0.05 -12.99
N TRP A 92 0.57 0.45 -11.95
CA TRP A 92 -0.21 -0.43 -11.07
C TRP A 92 -1.69 -0.07 -11.04
N LYS A 93 -2.53 -1.08 -10.78
CA LYS A 93 -3.99 -0.99 -10.63
C LYS A 93 -4.50 -2.09 -9.69
N GLY A 94 -5.81 -2.16 -9.51
CA GLY A 94 -6.45 -3.03 -8.51
C GLY A 94 -6.78 -2.26 -7.24
N SER A 95 -7.66 -2.83 -6.40
CA SER A 95 -8.07 -2.21 -5.13
C SER A 95 -6.90 -2.03 -4.17
N GLU A 96 -5.89 -2.90 -4.28
CA GLU A 96 -4.68 -2.90 -3.47
C GLU A 96 -3.42 -2.62 -4.29
N CYS A 97 -3.53 -2.08 -5.51
CA CYS A 97 -2.39 -1.77 -6.38
C CYS A 97 -1.41 -2.95 -6.57
N ASP A 98 -1.94 -4.17 -6.55
CA ASP A 98 -1.24 -5.44 -6.65
C ASP A 98 -1.16 -5.94 -8.10
N VAL A 99 -1.90 -5.33 -9.02
CA VAL A 99 -1.97 -5.77 -10.42
C VAL A 99 -1.21 -4.78 -11.32
N PRO A 100 -0.20 -5.23 -12.07
CA PRO A 100 0.42 -4.42 -13.12
C PRO A 100 -0.61 -4.01 -14.18
N THR A 101 -0.52 -2.78 -14.68
CA THR A 101 -1.47 -2.23 -15.68
C THR A 101 -1.56 -3.05 -16.96
N ASN A 102 -0.48 -3.74 -17.35
CA ASN A 102 -0.41 -4.62 -18.52
C ASN A 102 -0.95 -6.04 -18.28
N GLN A 103 -1.45 -6.33 -17.07
CA GLN A 103 -2.10 -7.58 -16.70
C GLN A 103 -3.58 -7.33 -16.38
N CYS A 104 -4.46 -8.29 -16.65
CA CYS A 104 -5.86 -8.16 -16.29
C CYS A 104 -6.03 -8.49 -14.80
N ILE A 105 -7.03 -7.88 -14.17
CA ILE A 105 -7.37 -8.19 -12.77
C ILE A 105 -7.86 -9.64 -12.68
N ASP A 106 -8.71 -10.05 -13.62
CA ASP A 106 -9.00 -11.45 -13.89
C ASP A 106 -8.33 -11.88 -15.19
N ILE A 107 -7.33 -12.77 -15.08
CA ILE A 107 -6.61 -13.34 -16.23
C ILE A 107 -7.54 -14.12 -17.15
N THR A 108 -8.61 -14.70 -16.60
CA THR A 108 -9.59 -15.51 -17.33
C THR A 108 -10.72 -14.67 -17.92
N CYS A 109 -10.83 -13.39 -17.56
CA CYS A 109 -11.92 -12.52 -17.98
C CYS A 109 -13.29 -13.18 -17.75
N SER A 110 -13.55 -13.64 -16.53
CA SER A 110 -14.72 -14.41 -16.10
C SER A 110 -14.98 -15.70 -16.88
N GLY A 111 -13.97 -16.22 -17.60
CA GLY A 111 -14.12 -17.32 -18.56
C GLY A 111 -14.85 -16.92 -19.85
N HIS A 112 -15.12 -15.63 -20.04
CA HIS A 112 -15.91 -15.07 -21.13
C HIS A 112 -15.10 -14.08 -21.98
N GLY A 113 -13.77 -14.15 -21.95
CA GLY A 113 -12.92 -13.32 -22.78
C GLY A 113 -11.47 -13.76 -22.79
N THR A 114 -10.64 -12.95 -23.43
CA THR A 114 -9.17 -13.12 -23.44
C THR A 114 -8.50 -11.86 -22.93
N CYS A 115 -7.58 -12.02 -21.99
CA CYS A 115 -6.77 -10.90 -21.49
C CYS A 115 -5.70 -10.50 -22.51
N ILE A 116 -5.73 -9.25 -22.97
CA ILE A 116 -4.74 -8.69 -23.91
C ILE A 116 -4.21 -7.36 -23.35
N VAL A 117 -2.92 -7.33 -22.97
CA VAL A 117 -2.21 -6.15 -22.45
C VAL A 117 -2.98 -5.43 -21.33
N GLY A 118 -3.57 -6.20 -20.44
CA GLY A 118 -4.28 -5.70 -19.27
C GLY A 118 -5.74 -5.29 -19.50
N THR A 119 -6.28 -5.55 -20.68
CA THR A 119 -7.70 -5.37 -20.98
C THR A 119 -8.33 -6.70 -21.38
N CYS A 120 -9.50 -7.01 -20.83
CA CYS A 120 -10.28 -8.17 -21.25
C CYS A 120 -11.02 -7.87 -22.55
N ILE A 121 -10.77 -8.67 -23.57
CA ILE A 121 -11.56 -8.67 -24.80
C ILE A 121 -12.65 -9.73 -24.66
N CYS A 122 -13.89 -9.29 -24.52
CA CYS A 122 -15.02 -10.16 -24.25
C CYS A 122 -15.49 -10.93 -25.48
N ASN A 123 -15.90 -12.18 -25.25
CA ASN A 123 -16.60 -12.99 -26.22
C ASN A 123 -17.97 -12.36 -26.52
N PRO A 124 -18.53 -12.59 -27.73
CA PRO A 124 -19.89 -12.14 -28.03
C PRO A 124 -20.89 -12.63 -26.99
N GLY A 125 -21.83 -11.76 -26.61
CA GLY A 125 -22.78 -12.06 -25.52
C GLY A 125 -22.37 -11.58 -24.14
N TYR A 126 -21.14 -11.08 -23.97
CA TYR A 126 -20.61 -10.65 -22.68
C TYR A 126 -19.96 -9.26 -22.75
N LYS A 127 -20.01 -8.52 -21.64
CA LYS A 127 -19.44 -7.18 -21.45
C LYS A 127 -18.97 -6.98 -20.00
N GLY A 128 -18.48 -5.79 -19.68
CA GLY A 128 -17.88 -5.46 -18.40
C GLY A 128 -16.36 -5.38 -18.48
N GLU A 129 -15.69 -4.91 -17.42
CA GLU A 129 -14.23 -4.79 -17.40
C GLU A 129 -13.54 -6.16 -17.42
N ASN A 130 -14.21 -7.19 -16.89
CA ASN A 130 -13.73 -8.57 -16.83
C ASN A 130 -14.71 -9.54 -17.52
N CYS A 131 -15.57 -9.07 -18.42
CA CYS A 131 -16.56 -9.88 -19.15
C CYS A 131 -17.56 -10.65 -18.24
N GLU A 132 -17.82 -10.10 -17.07
CA GLU A 132 -18.68 -10.66 -16.03
C GLU A 132 -20.18 -10.41 -16.28
N GLU A 133 -20.50 -9.42 -17.11
CA GLU A 133 -21.87 -9.05 -17.42
C GLU A 133 -22.33 -9.72 -18.71
N VAL A 134 -23.57 -10.18 -18.73
CA VAL A 134 -24.22 -10.67 -19.94
C VAL A 134 -24.74 -9.48 -20.74
N ASP A 135 -24.36 -9.38 -22.02
CA ASP A 135 -24.77 -8.27 -22.90
C ASP A 135 -26.16 -8.49 -23.52
N CYS A 136 -26.49 -9.72 -23.91
CA CYS A 136 -27.79 -10.10 -24.48
C CYS A 136 -28.59 -11.01 -23.54
N LEU A 137 -29.92 -10.89 -23.55
CA LEU A 137 -30.82 -11.82 -22.85
C LEU A 137 -30.51 -13.30 -23.15
N ASP A 138 -30.12 -13.60 -24.39
CA ASP A 138 -29.59 -14.89 -24.81
C ASP A 138 -28.17 -14.70 -25.40
N PRO A 139 -27.10 -15.01 -24.64
CA PRO A 139 -25.72 -14.86 -25.10
C PRO A 139 -25.41 -15.72 -26.34
N THR A 140 -26.15 -16.82 -26.52
CA THR A 140 -25.96 -17.77 -27.62
C THR A 140 -26.83 -17.47 -28.82
N CYS A 141 -27.73 -16.48 -28.73
CA CYS A 141 -28.71 -16.14 -29.76
C CYS A 141 -29.40 -17.40 -30.32
N SER A 142 -29.89 -18.25 -29.42
CA SER A 142 -30.56 -19.53 -29.69
C SER A 142 -29.71 -20.50 -30.52
N GLY A 143 -28.39 -20.39 -30.40
CA GLY A 143 -27.39 -21.15 -31.15
C GLY A 143 -27.32 -20.82 -32.64
N ARG A 144 -27.93 -19.71 -33.09
CA ARG A 144 -28.11 -19.38 -34.51
C ARG A 144 -27.64 -17.98 -34.91
N GLY A 145 -27.01 -17.25 -34.00
CA GLY A 145 -26.59 -15.87 -34.26
C GLY A 145 -25.45 -15.43 -33.37
N VAL A 146 -25.08 -14.16 -33.50
CA VAL A 146 -24.07 -13.51 -32.66
C VAL A 146 -24.70 -12.33 -31.95
N CYS A 147 -24.48 -12.26 -30.63
CA CYS A 147 -24.88 -11.10 -29.84
C CYS A 147 -23.92 -9.94 -30.10
N VAL A 148 -24.45 -8.81 -30.55
CA VAL A 148 -23.71 -7.55 -30.75
C VAL A 148 -24.51 -6.42 -30.12
N GLN A 149 -23.96 -5.76 -29.10
CA GLN A 149 -24.57 -4.59 -28.43
C GLN A 149 -26.00 -4.84 -27.90
N GLY A 150 -26.23 -6.02 -27.33
CA GLY A 150 -27.53 -6.40 -26.78
C GLY A 150 -28.56 -6.93 -27.78
N GLU A 151 -28.23 -6.99 -29.08
CA GLU A 151 -29.09 -7.57 -30.12
C GLU A 151 -28.50 -8.82 -30.75
N CYS A 152 -29.36 -9.78 -31.11
CA CYS A 152 -28.98 -11.01 -31.81
C CYS A 152 -29.17 -10.85 -33.32
N HIS A 153 -28.12 -11.14 -34.08
CA HIS A 153 -28.11 -11.13 -35.55
C HIS A 153 -27.87 -12.51 -36.16
#